data_AF-A0A8T4AW43-F1
#
_entry.id   AF-A0A8T4AW43-F1
#
_cell.length_a   1.000
_cell.length_b   1.000
_cell.length_c   1.000
_cell.angle_alpha   90.00
_cell.angle_beta   90.00
_cell.angle_gamma   90.00
#
_symmetry.space_group_name_H-M   'P 1'
#
loop_
_entity.id
_entity.type
_entity.pdbx_description
1 polymer ?
#
loop_
_entity_poly.entity_id
_entity_poly.type
_entity_poly.pdbx_seq_one_letter_code
_entity_poly.pdbx_strand_id
1 'polypeptide(L)'
;MTYNTSEIMQAAWKNTKVMMKVMGYWPRQLRKVFAAQLKFAWKAAKKATGAGILTAKEISFQIMRLECKDTLQTSDFKKLDDLRTQQRAAWEREATTTKMAA
;
A
#
# COMPACT_ATOMS: atom_id res chain seq x y z
N MET A 1 13.76 -0.33 6.67
CA MET A 1 12.85 -1.16 5.86
C MET A 1 13.64 -1.82 4.74
N THR A 2 13.79 -3.14 4.81
CA THR A 2 14.34 -3.96 3.72
C THR A 2 13.19 -4.39 2.82
N TYR A 3 13.18 -3.90 1.57
CA TYR A 3 12.23 -4.38 0.58
C TYR A 3 12.63 -5.78 0.15
N ASN A 4 11.69 -6.74 0.14
CA ASN A 4 11.96 -8.05 -0.44
C ASN A 4 12.03 -7.91 -1.98
N THR A 5 13.24 -7.68 -2.48
CA THR A 5 13.51 -7.46 -3.91
C THR A 5 13.10 -8.65 -4.77
N SER A 6 13.18 -9.87 -4.22
CA SER A 6 12.79 -11.10 -4.92
C SER A 6 11.29 -11.14 -5.21
N GLU A 7 10.45 -10.78 -4.24
CA GLU A 7 9.00 -10.70 -4.39
C GLU A 7 8.58 -9.62 -5.39
N ILE A 8 9.25 -8.46 -5.35
CA ILE A 8 8.99 -7.35 -6.29
C ILE A 8 9.30 -7.78 -7.73
N MET A 9 10.42 -8.50 -7.93
CA MET A 9 10.77 -9.02 -9.26
C MET A 9 9.79 -10.08 -9.74
N GLN A 10 9.37 -11.02 -8.88
CA GLN A 10 8.39 -12.03 -9.22
C GLN A 10 7.03 -11.42 -9.59
N ALA A 11 6.57 -10.41 -8.84
CA ALA A 11 5.34 -9.69 -9.13
C ALA A 11 5.41 -8.97 -10.48
N ALA A 12 6.51 -8.27 -10.75
CA ALA A 12 6.74 -7.61 -12.03
C ALA A 12 6.75 -8.60 -13.20
N TRP A 13 7.39 -9.75 -13.03
CA TRP A 13 7.47 -10.79 -14.06
C TRP A 13 6.11 -11.43 -14.34
N LYS A 14 5.33 -11.75 -13.30
CA LYS A 14 3.97 -12.29 -13.43
C LYS A 14 3.08 -11.32 -14.22
N ASN A 15 3.10 -10.04 -13.89
CA ASN A 15 2.31 -9.02 -14.60
C ASN A 15 2.78 -8.82 -16.04
N THR A 16 4.09 -8.93 -16.28
CA THR A 16 4.66 -8.85 -17.64
C THR A 16 4.11 -9.96 -18.53
N LYS A 17 4.07 -11.21 -18.04
CA LYS A 17 3.50 -12.34 -18.81
C LYS A 17 2.03 -12.13 -19.16
N VAL A 18 1.25 -11.63 -18.20
CA VAL A 18 -0.18 -11.30 -18.42
C VAL A 18 -0.32 -10.20 -19.47
N MET A 19 0.42 -9.11 -19.33
CA MET A 19 0.39 -7.98 -20.28
C MET A 19 0.80 -8.42 -21.69
N MET A 20 1.86 -9.22 -21.82
CA MET A 20 2.31 -9.76 -23.11
C MET A 20 1.21 -10.59 -23.79
N LYS A 21 0.49 -11.42 -23.02
CA LYS A 21 -0.59 -12.27 -23.53
C LYS A 21 -1.84 -11.45 -23.89
N VAL A 22 -2.26 -10.53 -23.01
CA VAL A 22 -3.51 -9.76 -23.17
C VAL A 22 -3.39 -8.72 -24.27
N MET A 23 -2.26 -8.02 -24.34
CA MET A 23 -2.05 -6.93 -25.31
C MET A 23 -1.44 -7.40 -26.64
N GLY A 24 -1.09 -8.69 -26.76
CA GLY A 24 -0.47 -9.23 -27.98
C GLY A 24 0.89 -8.62 -28.32
N TYR A 25 1.68 -8.23 -27.30
CA TYR A 25 2.98 -7.60 -27.52
C TYR A 25 3.98 -8.57 -28.17
N TRP A 26 4.82 -8.02 -29.04
CA TRP A 26 5.86 -8.80 -29.70
C TRP A 26 7.00 -9.13 -28.73
N PRO A 27 7.67 -10.30 -28.83
CA PRO A 27 8.75 -10.71 -27.93
C PRO A 27 9.87 -9.67 -27.75
N ARG A 28 10.17 -8.90 -28.82
CA ARG A 28 11.14 -7.78 -28.79
C ARG A 28 10.77 -6.66 -27.80
N GLN A 29 9.50 -6.53 -27.42
CA GLN A 29 9.01 -5.52 -26.48
C GLN A 29 9.08 -6.00 -25.01
N LEU A 30 9.39 -7.28 -24.76
CA LEU A 30 9.41 -7.88 -23.43
C LEU A 30 10.23 -7.07 -22.42
N ARG A 31 11.44 -6.61 -22.81
CA ARG A 31 12.29 -5.80 -21.92
C ARG A 31 11.63 -4.47 -21.54
N LYS A 32 10.94 -3.81 -22.48
CA LYS A 32 10.25 -2.54 -22.24
C LYS A 32 9.03 -2.75 -21.33
N VAL A 33 8.25 -3.79 -21.58
CA VAL A 33 7.08 -4.16 -20.76
C VAL A 33 7.52 -4.53 -19.34
N PHE A 34 8.57 -5.35 -19.21
CA PHE A 34 9.12 -5.72 -17.91
C PHE A 34 9.63 -4.51 -17.13
N ALA A 35 10.38 -3.60 -17.77
CA ALA A 35 10.85 -2.38 -17.12
C ALA A 35 9.69 -1.50 -16.61
N ALA A 36 8.60 -1.40 -17.38
CA ALA A 36 7.40 -0.68 -16.95
C ALA A 36 6.74 -1.37 -15.75
N GLN A 37 6.54 -2.70 -15.81
CA GLN A 37 5.94 -3.48 -14.73
C GLN A 37 6.80 -3.49 -13.46
N LEU A 38 8.11 -3.47 -13.60
CA LEU A 38 9.03 -3.35 -12.47
C LEU A 38 8.88 -2.01 -11.76
N LYS A 39 8.75 -0.90 -12.50
CA LYS A 39 8.43 0.42 -11.91
C LYS A 39 7.09 0.41 -11.18
N PHE A 40 6.07 -0.23 -11.75
CA PHE A 40 4.77 -0.39 -11.09
C PHE A 40 4.86 -1.23 -9.82
N ALA A 41 5.57 -2.35 -9.84
CA ALA A 41 5.77 -3.21 -8.68
C ALA A 41 6.54 -2.48 -7.56
N TRP A 42 7.56 -1.70 -7.90
CA TRP A 42 8.25 -0.84 -6.93
C TRP A 42 7.36 0.24 -6.34
N LYS A 43 6.52 0.89 -7.17
CA LYS A 43 5.55 1.88 -6.69
C LYS A 43 4.50 1.23 -5.77
N ALA A 44 4.05 0.03 -6.11
CA ALA A 44 3.12 -0.75 -5.30
C ALA A 44 3.76 -1.19 -3.98
N ALA A 45 5.00 -1.65 -3.99
CA ALA A 45 5.74 -2.01 -2.78
C ALA A 45 5.96 -0.79 -1.88
N LYS A 46 6.38 0.35 -2.45
CA LYS A 46 6.50 1.63 -1.71
C LYS A 46 5.15 2.11 -1.16
N LYS A 47 4.07 1.94 -1.91
CA LYS A 47 2.72 2.26 -1.45
C LYS A 47 2.25 1.26 -0.39
N ALA A 48 2.58 -0.02 -0.47
CA ALA A 48 2.23 -1.00 0.56
C ALA A 48 3.00 -0.73 1.87
N THR A 49 4.26 -0.30 1.77
CA THR A 49 5.04 0.13 2.95
C THR A 49 4.58 1.47 3.49
N GLY A 50 4.18 2.42 2.63
CA GLY A 50 3.73 3.77 3.04
C GLY A 50 2.25 3.87 3.42
N ALA A 51 1.37 3.06 2.82
CA ALA A 51 -0.04 2.92 3.19
C ALA A 51 -0.23 1.89 4.31
N GLY A 52 0.83 1.16 4.67
CA GLY A 52 0.83 0.17 5.74
C GLY A 52 1.27 0.71 7.10
N ILE A 53 1.85 1.91 7.17
CA ILE A 53 2.28 2.52 8.44
C ILE A 53 1.97 4.01 8.39
N LEU A 54 0.68 4.37 8.36
CA LEU A 54 0.33 5.55 9.13
C LEU A 54 0.56 5.13 10.58
N THR A 55 1.47 5.83 11.26
CA THR A 55 1.64 5.65 12.70
C THR A 55 0.30 5.91 13.38
N ALA A 56 0.05 5.31 14.55
CA ALA A 56 -1.23 5.52 15.23
C ALA A 56 -1.55 7.02 15.41
N LYS A 57 -0.52 7.85 15.58
CA LYS A 57 -0.62 9.32 15.65
C LYS A 57 -1.09 9.97 14.34
N GLU A 58 -0.58 9.55 13.20
CA GLU A 58 -0.99 10.10 11.90
C GLU A 58 -2.43 9.69 11.55
N ILE A 59 -2.86 8.49 11.94
CA ILE A 59 -4.26 8.06 11.83
C ILE A 59 -5.15 8.92 12.72
N SER A 60 -4.76 9.14 13.99
CA SER A 60 -5.48 10.04 14.91
C SER A 60 -5.62 11.45 14.35
N PHE A 61 -4.57 11.99 13.72
CA PHE A 61 -4.62 13.32 13.10
C PHE A 61 -5.60 13.38 11.92
N GLN A 62 -5.67 12.32 11.11
CA GLN A 62 -6.64 12.25 10.01
C GLN A 62 -8.08 12.12 10.50
N ILE A 63 -8.31 11.35 11.57
CA ILE A 63 -9.62 11.25 12.25
C ILE A 63 -10.02 12.63 12.78
N MET A 64 -9.14 13.30 13.54
CA MET A 64 -9.38 14.65 14.07
C MET A 64 -9.73 15.63 12.95
N ARG A 65 -8.98 15.62 11.83
CA ARG A 65 -9.25 16.50 10.70
C ARG A 65 -10.61 16.24 10.05
N LEU A 66 -11.06 14.98 10.00
CA LEU A 66 -12.38 14.62 9.48
C LEU A 66 -13.49 14.98 10.47
N GLU A 67 -13.27 14.84 11.76
CA GLU A 67 -14.23 15.22 12.81
C GLU A 67 -14.38 16.75 12.92
N CYS A 68 -13.35 17.52 12.58
CA CYS A 68 -13.39 18.99 12.52
C CYS A 68 -14.00 19.56 11.23
N LYS A 69 -14.53 18.74 10.32
CA LYS A 69 -15.25 19.26 9.14
C LYS A 69 -16.64 19.77 9.56
N ASP A 70 -17.00 20.97 9.11
CA ASP A 70 -18.32 21.56 9.34
C ASP A 70 -19.47 20.73 8.74
N THR A 71 -19.21 20.00 7.66
CA THR A 71 -20.17 19.08 7.04
C THR A 71 -19.51 17.75 6.68
N LEU A 72 -20.14 16.66 7.14
CA LEU A 72 -19.73 15.29 6.82
C LEU A 72 -20.62 14.73 5.72
N GLN A 73 -19.98 14.25 4.64
CA GLN A 73 -20.68 13.51 3.59
C GLN A 73 -20.76 12.02 3.92
N THR A 74 -21.67 11.28 3.29
CA THR A 74 -21.80 9.81 3.48
C THR A 74 -20.46 9.07 3.21
N SER A 75 -19.66 9.56 2.25
CA SER A 75 -18.32 9.02 1.99
C SER A 75 -17.30 9.30 3.10
N ASP A 76 -17.50 10.37 3.89
CA ASP A 76 -16.62 10.71 5.01
C ASP A 76 -16.86 9.76 6.20
N PHE A 77 -18.10 9.33 6.43
CA PHE A 77 -18.41 8.29 7.44
C PHE A 77 -17.70 6.97 7.14
N LYS A 78 -17.75 6.52 5.88
CA LYS A 78 -17.03 5.30 5.47
C LYS A 78 -15.52 5.43 5.68
N LYS A 79 -14.96 6.61 5.36
CA LYS A 79 -13.53 6.89 5.63
C LYS A 79 -13.20 6.90 7.12
N LEU A 80 -14.08 7.42 7.97
CA LEU A 80 -13.91 7.42 9.42
C LEU A 80 -13.87 5.98 9.97
N ASP A 81 -14.78 5.11 9.51
CA ASP A 81 -14.80 3.70 9.91
C ASP A 81 -13.54 2.95 9.46
N ASP A 82 -13.11 3.19 8.21
CA ASP A 82 -11.86 2.62 7.67
C ASP A 82 -10.63 3.11 8.45
N LEU A 83 -10.59 4.38 8.86
CA LEU A 83 -9.49 4.94 9.66
C LEU A 83 -9.49 4.41 11.10
N ARG A 84 -10.66 4.23 11.72
CA ARG A 84 -10.78 3.67 13.09
C ARG A 84 -10.36 2.20 13.13
N THR A 85 -10.69 1.41 12.10
CA THR A 85 -10.19 0.03 11.98
C THR A 85 -8.68 0.00 11.78
N GLN A 86 -8.13 0.89 10.94
CA GLN A 86 -6.69 1.02 10.76
C GLN A 86 -5.96 1.46 12.05
N GLN A 87 -6.57 2.34 12.86
CA GLN A 87 -6.01 2.79 14.14
C GLN A 87 -5.86 1.65 15.13
N ARG A 88 -6.86 0.78 15.25
CA ARG A 88 -6.81 -0.41 16.13
C ARG A 88 -5.70 -1.37 15.69
N ALA A 89 -5.62 -1.65 14.39
CA ALA A 89 -4.57 -2.49 13.83
C ALA A 89 -3.16 -1.88 14.03
N ALA A 90 -3.03 -0.54 14.01
CA ALA A 90 -1.78 0.15 14.29
C ALA A 90 -1.37 0.03 15.77
N TRP A 91 -2.30 0.20 16.71
CA TRP A 91 -2.05 0.01 18.14
C TRP A 91 -1.66 -1.43 18.49
N GLU A 92 -2.30 -2.42 17.87
CA GLU A 92 -1.94 -3.82 18.06
C GLU A 92 -0.51 -4.11 17.57
N ARG A 93 -0.11 -3.54 16.41
CA ARG A 93 1.26 -3.64 15.90
C ARG A 93 2.26 -2.98 16.86
N GLU A 94 1.99 -1.75 17.30
CA GLU A 94 2.86 -1.02 18.24
C GLU A 94 3.00 -1.81 19.57
N ALA A 95 1.91 -2.34 20.12
CA ALA A 95 1.93 -3.16 21.34
C ALA A 95 2.75 -4.46 21.19
N THR A 96 2.66 -5.13 20.03
CA THR A 96 3.50 -6.32 19.75
C THR A 96 4.98 -5.95 19.63
N THR A 97 5.32 -4.84 19.00
CA THR A 97 6.72 -4.38 18.93
C THR A 97 7.30 -4.01 20.28
N THR A 98 6.51 -3.42 21.19
CA THR A 98 6.97 -3.10 22.55
C THR A 98 7.19 -4.37 23.39
N LYS A 99 6.34 -5.39 23.25
CA LYS A 99 6.49 -6.67 23.98
C LYS A 99 7.68 -7.51 23.51
N MET A 100 8.15 -7.35 22.28
CA MET A 100 9.35 -8.06 21.79
C MET A 100 10.66 -7.33 22.10
N ALA A 101 10.60 -6.07 22.53
CA ALA A 101 11.75 -5.24 22.87
C ALA A 101 12.03 -5.16 24.38
N ALA A 102 11.18 -5.76 25.21
CA ALA A 102 11.31 -5.86 26.67
C ALA A 102 11.66 -7.29 27.07
#